data_AF-A0A6J1LE72-F1
#
_entry.id   AF-A0A6J1LE72-F1
#
_cell.length_a   1.000
_cell.length_b   1.000
_cell.length_c   1.000
_cell.angle_alpha   90.00
_cell.angle_beta   90.00
_cell.angle_gamma   90.00
#
_symmetry.space_group_name_H-M   'P 1'
#
loop_
_entity.id
_entity.type
_entity.pdbx_description
1 polymer ?
#
loop_
_entity_poly.entity_id
_entity_poly.type
_entity_poly.pdbx_seq_one_letter_code
_entity_poly.pdbx_strand_id
1 'polypeptide(L)' 'MAVLRGWRFIGFVSCIVGAIGLTLYPVVVDPMINSQKYKSLQEHNSNRAK' A
#
# COMPACT_ATOMS: atom_id res chain seq x y z
N MET A 1 6.75 29.74 21.30
CA MET A 1 6.19 28.37 21.26
C MET A 1 5.42 28.18 19.96
N ALA A 2 6.00 27.46 18.99
CA ALA A 2 5.30 27.12 17.75
C ALA A 2 4.44 25.86 17.98
N VAL A 3 3.25 26.04 18.53
CA VAL A 3 2.33 24.93 18.74
C VAL A 3 1.68 24.61 17.40
N LEU A 4 2.07 23.48 16.77
CA LEU A 4 1.34 22.96 15.60
C LEU A 4 -0.04 22.46 16.07
N ARG A 5 -1.00 23.37 16.16
CA ARG A 5 -2.39 23.07 16.53
C ARG A 5 -3.32 23.45 15.37
N GLY A 6 -4.31 22.59 15.09
CA GLY A 6 -5.32 22.83 14.05
C GLY A 6 -4.85 22.48 12.63
N TRP A 7 -5.28 23.27 11.64
CA TRP A 7 -5.14 22.95 10.21
C TRP A 7 -3.67 22.82 9.75
N ARG A 8 -2.74 23.54 10.37
CA ARG A 8 -1.30 23.43 10.04
C ARG A 8 -0.73 22.05 10.36
N PHE A 9 -1.21 21.40 11.42
CA PHE A 9 -0.82 20.03 11.76
C PHE A 9 -1.45 19.04 10.78
N ILE A 10 -2.71 19.24 10.44
CA ILE A 10 -3.43 18.41 9.47
C ILE A 10 -2.75 18.48 8.10
N GLY A 11 -2.37 19.66 7.63
CA GLY A 11 -1.61 19.85 6.39
C GLY A 11 -0.26 19.14 6.40
N PHE A 12 0.45 19.17 7.54
CA PHE A 12 1.72 18.47 7.69
C PHE A 12 1.55 16.95 7.65
N VAL A 13 0.61 16.40 8.41
CA VAL A 13 0.35 14.95 8.45
C VAL A 13 -0.16 14.43 7.11
N SER A 14 -1.05 15.17 6.45
CA SER A 14 -1.57 14.77 5.12
C SER A 14 -0.48 14.77 4.05
N CYS A 15 0.51 15.67 4.13
CA CYS A 15 1.66 15.65 3.23
C CYS A 15 2.50 14.37 3.41
N ILE A 16 2.77 13.98 4.67
CA ILE A 16 3.51 12.75 4.99
C ILE A 16 2.74 11.51 4.53
N VAL A 17 1.46 11.41 4.90
CA VAL A 17 0.61 10.26 4.54
C VAL A 17 0.41 10.18 3.02
N GLY A 18 0.30 11.32 2.33
CA GLY A 18 0.22 11.38 0.87
C GLY A 18 1.50 10.88 0.19
N ALA A 19 2.68 11.25 0.69
CA ALA A 19 3.96 10.75 0.19
C ALA A 19 4.09 9.23 0.42
N ILE A 20 3.75 8.76 1.62
CA ILE A 20 3.74 7.34 1.95
C ILE A 20 2.77 6.58 1.03
N GLY A 21 1.54 7.08 0.85
CA GLY A 21 0.53 6.50 -0.02
C GLY A 21 0.98 6.38 -1.47
N LEU A 22 1.66 7.40 -2.01
CA LEU A 22 2.24 7.34 -3.37
C LEU A 22 3.34 6.28 -3.50
N THR A 23 4.20 6.15 -2.49
CA THR A 23 5.25 5.11 -2.50
C THR A 23 4.70 3.69 -2.31
N LEU A 24 3.64 3.54 -1.52
CA LEU A 24 2.95 2.25 -1.32
C LEU A 24 1.97 1.90 -2.43
N TYR A 25 1.53 2.88 -3.23
CA TYR A 25 0.63 2.66 -4.37
C TYR A 25 1.12 1.52 -5.28
N PRO A 26 2.36 1.50 -5.81
CA PRO A 26 2.83 0.37 -6.62
C PRO A 26 2.88 -0.94 -5.84
N VAL A 27 3.18 -0.94 -4.54
CA VAL A 27 3.29 -2.17 -3.73
C VAL A 27 1.93 -2.86 -3.55
N VAL A 28 0.86 -2.07 -3.40
CA VAL A 28 -0.50 -2.59 -3.18
C VAL A 28 -1.25 -2.78 -4.50
N VAL A 29 -0.99 -1.94 -5.50
CA VAL A 29 -1.67 -2.00 -6.79
C VAL A 29 -1.06 -3.03 -7.73
N ASP A 30 0.25 -3.29 -7.68
CA ASP A 30 0.91 -4.36 -8.45
C ASP A 30 0.27 -5.75 -8.25
N PRO A 31 0.02 -6.23 -7.01
CA PRO A 31 -0.65 -7.50 -6.81
C PRO A 31 -2.15 -7.48 -7.19
N MET A 32 -2.79 -6.30 -7.21
CA MET A 32 -4.20 -6.15 -7.58
C MET A 32 -4.41 -6.12 -9.11
N ILE A 33 -3.51 -5.47 -9.86
CA ILE A 33 -3.54 -5.44 -11.32
C ILE A 33 -3.11 -6.79 -11.92
N ASN A 34 -2.11 -7.44 -11.32
CA ASN A 34 -1.60 -8.73 -11.82
C ASN A 34 -1.91 -9.88 -10.86
N SER A 35 -3.20 -10.07 -10.57
CA SER A 35 -3.69 -11.23 -9.80
C SER A 35 -3.31 -12.59 -10.41
N GLN A 36 -2.88 -12.61 -11.69
CA GLN A 36 -2.45 -13.83 -12.38
C GLN A 36 -1.20 -14.46 -11.74
N LYS A 37 -0.28 -13.65 -11.19
CA LYS A 37 0.89 -14.14 -10.45
C LYS A 37 0.50 -14.81 -9.13
N TYR A 38 -0.56 -14.34 -8.48
CA TYR A 38 -1.10 -14.96 -7.28
C TYR A 38 -1.86 -16.26 -7.58
N LYS A 39 -2.59 -16.31 -8.70
CA LYS A 39 -3.26 -17.55 -9.14
C LYS A 39 -2.26 -18.67 -9.43
N SER A 40 -1.15 -18.39 -10.10
CA SER A 40 -0.13 -19.43 -10.39
C SER A 40 0.55 -19.96 -9.12
N LEU A 41 0.75 -19.11 -8.10
CA LEU A 41 1.23 -19.54 -6.77
C LEU A 41 0.21 -20.41 -6.04
N GLN A 42 -1.08 -20.12 -6.20
CA GLN A 42 -2.15 -20.89 -5.58
C GLN A 42 -2.33 -22.26 -6.27
N GLU A 43 -2.20 -22.32 -7.60
CA GLU A 43 -2.20 -23.56 -8.38
C GLU A 43 -0.98 -24.44 -8.07
N HIS A 44 0.21 -23.86 -7.91
CA HIS A 44 1.40 -24.61 -7.48
C HIS A 44 1.27 -25.17 -6.05
N ASN A 45 0.72 -24.40 -5.11
CA ASN A 45 0.53 -24.88 -3.74
C ASN A 45 -0.59 -25.93 -3.62
N SER A 46 -1.66 -25.81 -4.39
CA SER A 46 -2.75 -26.79 -4.43
C SER A 46 -2.29 -28.16 -4.98
N ASN A 47 -1.46 -28.17 -6.02
CA ASN A 47 -0.89 -29.41 -6.56
C ASN A 47 0.17 -30.06 -5.66
N ARG A 48 0.78 -29.31 -4.73
CA ARG A 48 1.76 -29.87 -3.78
C ARG A 48 1.10 -30.56 -2.57
N ALA A 49 -0.19 -30.32 -2.36
CA ALA A 49 -0.98 -30.93 -1.29
C ALA A 49 -1.74 -32.20 -1.74
N LYS A 50 -1.54 -32.66 -2.99
CA LYS A 50 -2.01 -33.96 -3.50
C LYS A 50 -0.83 -34.92 -3.61
#